data_AF-A0A2G8XRJ9-F1
#
_entry.id   AF-A0A2G8XRJ9-F1
#
_cell.length_a   1.000
_cell.length_b   1.000
_cell.length_c   1.000
_cell.angle_alpha   90.00
_cell.angle_beta   90.00
_cell.angle_gamma   90.00
#
_symmetry.space_group_name_H-M   'P 1'
#
loop_
_entity.id
_entity.type
_entity.pdbx_description
1 polymer ?
#
loop_
_entity_poly.entity_id
_entity_poly.type
_entity_poly.pdbx_seq_one_letter_code
_entity_poly.pdbx_strand_id
1 'polypeptide(L)'
;MRDYLRTARLRWIVDRCFQFKDGDASEWTYEICVGKKVTQFAGNQKAGKTIGKTLFEWGTYKIGHDQLWANGTLTQIYGNGTGGRQTEVFFECLDQYPTVTAIEEVRESELRMWVGASMFCDFRPTNPTPPLLEALLRPLEGWCANFTTTGFWSYEYCHPDSLVQFHKDSSGDVRDPMFLLGTLHKSTPSSTFMWKTHASADFPMLRGKGAGVNTNSRPKFRFLPVQLVDFPSELNRGREEKPQQVLAMELTNGTLCDSADVQRSTRVLFECPDDFATLATHQVMKVME
;
A
#
# COMPACT_ATOMS: atom_id res chain seq x y z
N MET A 1 2.11 22.46 -5.15
CA MET A 1 3.22 21.47 -5.14
C MET A 1 3.58 20.97 -3.73
N ARG A 2 4.21 21.76 -2.82
CA ARG A 2 4.58 21.27 -1.47
C ARG A 2 3.41 20.64 -0.70
N ASP A 3 2.23 21.23 -0.81
CA ASP A 3 1.01 20.79 -0.11
C ASP A 3 0.48 19.46 -0.67
N TYR A 4 0.46 19.32 -2.00
CA TYR A 4 0.19 18.05 -2.67
C TYR A 4 1.17 16.95 -2.20
N LEU A 5 2.47 17.25 -2.11
CA LEU A 5 3.48 16.31 -1.63
C LEU A 5 3.28 15.92 -0.15
N ARG A 6 2.86 16.85 0.71
CA ARG A 6 2.48 16.56 2.11
C ARG A 6 1.32 15.57 2.15
N THR A 7 0.21 15.88 1.48
CA THR A 7 -1.00 15.04 1.51
C THR A 7 -0.78 13.68 0.84
N ALA A 8 -0.12 13.63 -0.32
CA ALA A 8 0.20 12.39 -1.03
C ALA A 8 1.10 11.46 -0.19
N ARG A 9 2.11 12.01 0.52
CA ARG A 9 2.99 11.23 1.43
C ARG A 9 2.25 10.69 2.66
N LEU A 10 1.09 11.22 3.02
CA LEU A 10 0.25 10.64 4.08
C LEU A 10 -0.83 9.70 3.54
N ARG A 11 -1.21 9.82 2.26
CA ARG A 11 -2.52 9.34 1.78
C ARG A 11 -2.77 7.84 1.98
N TRP A 12 -1.73 7.01 1.91
CA TRP A 12 -1.86 5.57 2.19
C TRP A 12 -2.14 5.24 3.66
N ILE A 13 -1.67 6.06 4.61
CA ILE A 13 -1.67 5.76 6.05
C ILE A 13 -2.58 6.67 6.88
N VAL A 14 -2.99 7.83 6.35
CA VAL A 14 -4.00 8.68 6.98
C VAL A 14 -5.27 7.86 7.25
N ASP A 15 -5.98 8.22 8.31
CA ASP A 15 -7.13 7.49 8.86
C ASP A 15 -6.83 6.12 9.47
N ARG A 16 -5.68 5.48 9.19
CA ARG A 16 -5.26 4.20 9.80
C ARG A 16 -4.71 4.41 11.21
N CYS A 17 -4.86 3.38 12.04
CA CYS A 17 -4.35 3.34 13.40
C CYS A 17 -3.30 2.24 13.57
N PHE A 18 -2.18 2.57 14.20
CA PHE A 18 -1.09 1.63 14.51
C PHE A 18 -0.96 1.49 16.02
N GLN A 19 -1.06 0.26 16.52
CA GLN A 19 -0.92 -0.07 17.95
C GLN A 19 0.44 -0.70 18.22
N PHE A 20 1.06 -0.34 19.35
CA PHE A 20 2.37 -0.84 19.76
C PHE A 20 2.53 -0.73 21.29
N LYS A 21 3.56 -1.38 21.81
CA LYS A 21 3.98 -1.29 23.22
C LYS A 21 5.42 -0.83 23.31
N ASP A 22 5.74 -0.12 24.39
CA ASP A 22 7.11 0.21 24.74
C ASP A 22 7.73 -0.98 25.51
N GLY A 23 8.16 -1.99 24.75
CA GLY A 23 8.62 -3.29 25.26
C GLY A 23 7.50 -4.29 25.58
N ASP A 24 7.81 -5.58 25.46
CA ASP A 24 6.83 -6.68 25.58
C ASP A 24 6.13 -6.74 26.95
N ALA A 25 6.83 -6.34 28.01
CA ALA A 25 6.36 -6.33 29.39
C ALA A 25 5.52 -5.08 29.75
N SER A 26 5.25 -4.17 28.80
CA SER A 26 4.48 -2.95 29.10
C SER A 26 2.99 -3.24 29.28
N GLU A 27 2.45 -2.80 30.42
CA GLU A 27 1.01 -2.76 30.68
C GLU A 27 0.28 -1.65 29.90
N TRP A 28 1.00 -0.77 29.19
CA TRP A 28 0.43 0.30 28.37
C TRP A 28 0.62 0.02 26.87
N THR A 29 -0.49 0.03 26.14
CA THR A 29 -0.50 0.05 24.69
C THR A 29 -0.69 1.49 24.21
N TYR A 30 0.12 1.91 23.25
CA TYR A 30 -0.03 3.18 22.54
C TYR A 30 -0.69 2.95 21.19
N GLU A 31 -1.45 3.94 20.72
CA GLU A 31 -2.13 3.94 19.42
C GLU A 31 -2.01 5.32 18.77
N ILE A 32 -1.40 5.36 17.58
CA ILE A 32 -1.42 6.53 16.69
C ILE A 32 -2.42 6.28 15.56
N CYS A 33 -3.49 7.06 15.52
CA CYS A 33 -4.37 7.16 14.36
C CYS A 33 -3.97 8.40 13.53
N VAL A 34 -3.33 8.17 12.38
CA VAL A 34 -2.67 9.21 11.58
C VAL A 34 -3.69 10.21 11.02
N GLY A 35 -3.46 11.49 11.25
CA GLY A 35 -4.40 12.58 10.94
C GLY A 35 -5.61 12.66 11.89
N LYS A 36 -5.62 11.91 13.01
CA LYS A 36 -6.72 11.91 13.99
C LYS A 36 -6.25 12.22 15.41
N LYS A 37 -5.66 11.23 16.09
CA LYS A 37 -5.19 11.38 17.48
C LYS A 37 -4.19 10.31 17.91
N VAL A 38 -3.41 10.65 18.94
CA VAL A 38 -2.56 9.73 19.70
C VAL A 38 -3.24 9.41 21.03
N THR A 39 -3.25 8.14 21.42
CA THR A 39 -3.80 7.69 22.71
C THR A 39 -2.95 6.57 23.32
N GLN A 40 -3.04 6.43 24.63
CA GLN A 40 -2.40 5.37 25.43
C GLN A 40 -3.48 4.72 26.29
N PHE A 41 -3.49 3.40 26.43
CA PHE A 41 -4.48 2.68 27.25
C PHE A 41 -3.92 1.41 27.88
N ALA A 42 -4.47 1.02 29.02
CA ALA A 42 -3.97 -0.12 29.80
C ALA A 42 -4.40 -1.46 29.17
N GLY A 43 -3.47 -2.40 29.02
CA GLY A 43 -3.68 -3.66 28.32
C GLY A 43 -3.90 -3.50 26.82
N ASN A 44 -4.42 -4.55 26.17
CA ASN A 44 -4.39 -4.69 24.71
C ASN A 44 -5.67 -4.20 23.98
N GLN A 45 -6.61 -3.53 24.67
CA GLN A 45 -7.86 -3.05 24.06
C GLN A 45 -8.32 -1.70 24.63
N LYS A 46 -8.86 -0.86 23.76
CA LYS A 46 -9.37 0.49 24.07
C LYS A 46 -10.81 0.52 24.61
N ALA A 47 -11.57 -0.56 24.39
CA ALA A 47 -12.95 -0.68 24.84
C ALA A 47 -13.05 -0.72 26.39
N GLY A 48 -14.09 -0.08 26.94
CA GLY A 48 -14.35 -0.06 28.39
C GLY A 48 -13.35 0.75 29.23
N LYS A 49 -12.41 1.49 28.62
CA LYS A 49 -11.42 2.29 29.34
C LYS A 49 -11.95 3.67 29.71
N THR A 50 -11.45 4.24 30.81
CA THR A 50 -11.86 5.55 31.32
C THR A 50 -10.78 6.60 31.03
N ILE A 51 -11.18 7.67 30.35
CA ILE A 51 -10.34 8.85 30.06
C ILE A 51 -9.78 9.41 31.37
N GLY A 52 -8.47 9.67 31.42
CA GLY A 52 -7.77 10.19 32.60
C GLY A 52 -7.49 9.15 33.70
N LYS A 53 -7.76 7.85 33.46
CA LYS A 53 -7.45 6.77 34.42
C LYS A 53 -6.80 5.55 33.77
N THR A 54 -7.48 4.95 32.78
CA THR A 54 -7.03 3.74 32.07
C THR A 54 -6.93 3.95 30.56
N LEU A 55 -7.21 5.17 30.11
CA LEU A 55 -6.93 5.72 28.78
C LEU A 55 -6.50 7.17 28.94
N PHE A 56 -5.41 7.56 28.27
CA PHE A 56 -4.95 8.94 28.14
C PHE A 56 -4.95 9.33 26.66
N GLU A 57 -5.32 10.57 26.38
CA GLU A 57 -5.20 11.13 25.03
C GLU A 57 -3.94 11.98 24.99
N TRP A 58 -3.00 11.61 24.13
CA TRP A 58 -1.70 12.28 23.98
C TRP A 58 -1.75 13.40 22.92
N GLY A 59 -2.90 13.59 22.28
CA GLY A 59 -3.25 14.78 21.52
C GLY A 59 -4.17 14.48 20.34
N THR A 60 -4.99 15.45 19.96
CA THR A 60 -5.73 15.47 18.69
C THR A 60 -4.90 16.20 17.63
N TYR A 61 -4.98 15.74 16.38
CA TYR A 61 -4.24 16.24 15.23
C TYR A 61 -4.49 17.74 14.98
N LYS A 62 -3.42 18.53 14.85
CA LYS A 62 -3.49 19.96 14.52
C LYS A 62 -3.38 20.16 13.00
N ILE A 63 -4.53 20.13 12.33
CA ILE A 63 -4.66 20.36 10.88
C ILE A 63 -3.86 21.59 10.43
N GLY A 64 -3.05 21.43 9.38
CA GLY A 64 -2.30 22.52 8.75
C GLY A 64 -0.91 22.80 9.35
N HIS A 65 -0.55 22.18 10.47
CA HIS A 65 0.78 22.33 11.09
C HIS A 65 1.86 21.41 10.51
N ASP A 66 1.52 20.55 9.54
CA ASP A 66 2.41 19.52 8.97
C ASP A 66 3.63 20.10 8.26
N GLN A 67 4.84 19.68 8.64
CA GLN A 67 6.09 20.19 8.07
C GLN A 67 6.79 19.11 7.24
N LEU A 68 7.06 19.39 5.97
CA LEU A 68 7.84 18.53 5.09
C LEU A 68 9.30 19.04 5.05
N TRP A 69 10.20 18.22 5.55
CA TRP A 69 11.62 18.53 5.73
C TRP A 69 12.43 18.20 4.46
N ALA A 70 13.62 18.79 4.31
CA ALA A 70 14.42 18.71 3.08
C ALA A 70 14.95 17.29 2.76
N ASN A 71 15.04 16.43 3.78
CA ASN A 71 15.40 15.00 3.70
C ASN A 71 14.20 14.09 3.34
N GLY A 72 12.98 14.64 3.24
CA GLY A 72 11.75 13.88 2.99
C GLY A 72 10.96 13.46 4.24
N THR A 73 11.53 13.59 5.44
CA THR A 73 10.78 13.43 6.70
C THR A 73 9.57 14.37 6.69
N LEU A 74 8.44 13.90 7.20
CA LEU A 74 7.25 14.72 7.44
C LEU A 74 6.96 14.71 8.95
N THR A 75 6.63 15.85 9.57
CA THR A 75 6.17 15.87 10.97
C THR A 75 4.72 16.32 11.08
N GLN A 76 3.99 15.73 12.03
CA GLN A 76 2.65 16.14 12.43
C GLN A 76 2.60 16.44 13.93
N ILE A 77 1.84 17.48 14.30
CA ILE A 77 1.66 17.87 15.71
C ILE A 77 0.28 17.47 16.20
N TYR A 78 0.24 16.84 17.38
CA TYR A 78 -0.95 16.46 18.11
C TYR A 78 -0.94 17.16 19.47
N GLY A 79 -2.07 17.68 19.93
CA GLY A 79 -2.12 18.36 21.24
C GLY A 79 -3.51 18.49 21.82
N ASN A 80 -3.62 19.27 22.89
CA ASN A 80 -4.82 19.38 23.73
C ASN A 80 -5.25 18.00 24.31
N GLY A 81 -4.27 17.17 24.65
CA GLY A 81 -4.48 15.87 25.29
C GLY A 81 -4.84 15.96 26.77
N THR A 82 -5.16 14.82 27.37
CA THR A 82 -5.47 14.70 28.80
C THR A 82 -4.29 15.17 29.65
N GLY A 83 -4.53 16.11 30.57
CA GLY A 83 -3.47 16.70 31.40
C GLY A 83 -2.55 17.68 30.67
N GLY A 84 -2.91 18.13 29.46
CA GLY A 84 -2.06 18.99 28.63
C GLY A 84 -1.09 18.23 27.72
N ARG A 85 -1.20 16.89 27.66
CA ARG A 85 -0.35 16.03 26.82
C ARG A 85 -0.36 16.45 25.34
N GLN A 86 0.82 16.40 24.73
CA GLN A 86 1.03 16.65 23.29
C GLN A 86 2.02 15.63 22.70
N THR A 87 1.93 15.41 21.39
CA THR A 87 2.83 14.50 20.64
C THR A 87 3.33 15.15 19.35
N GLU A 88 4.62 15.01 19.08
CA GLU A 88 5.24 15.27 17.78
C GLU A 88 5.52 13.93 17.10
N VAL A 89 4.92 13.69 15.93
CA VAL A 89 5.06 12.43 15.18
C VAL A 89 5.91 12.68 13.93
N PHE A 90 7.04 11.99 13.85
CA PHE A 90 7.96 11.95 12.72
C PHE A 90 7.59 10.79 11.79
N PHE A 91 7.48 11.08 10.50
CA PHE A 91 7.21 10.10 9.45
C PHE A 91 8.41 10.02 8.53
N GLU A 92 9.08 8.86 8.52
CA GLU A 92 10.45 8.72 8.01
C GLU A 92 10.63 7.53 7.07
N CYS A 93 11.71 7.57 6.30
CA CYS A 93 12.05 6.55 5.31
C CYS A 93 12.34 5.19 5.96
N LEU A 94 11.62 4.14 5.54
CA LEU A 94 11.91 2.75 5.89
C LEU A 94 11.43 1.83 4.76
N ASP A 95 12.26 0.95 4.21
CA ASP A 95 11.82 -0.06 3.22
C ASP A 95 11.10 -1.23 3.88
N GLN A 96 9.98 -0.93 4.54
CA GLN A 96 9.03 -1.86 5.14
C GLN A 96 7.61 -1.27 5.02
N TYR A 97 6.59 -2.05 5.38
CA TYR A 97 5.25 -1.51 5.57
C TYR A 97 5.25 -0.46 6.70
N PRO A 98 4.27 0.47 6.70
CA PRO A 98 4.12 1.47 7.75
C PRO A 98 4.09 0.86 9.15
N THR A 99 5.08 1.18 9.98
CA THR A 99 5.22 0.69 11.35
C THR A 99 5.73 1.80 12.27
N VAL A 100 5.35 1.73 13.56
CA VAL A 100 6.01 2.55 14.58
C VAL A 100 7.41 1.96 14.82
N THR A 101 8.44 2.81 14.84
CA THR A 101 9.85 2.42 14.96
C THR A 101 10.46 2.84 16.29
N ALA A 102 9.99 3.95 16.88
CA ALA A 102 10.44 4.45 18.17
C ALA A 102 9.37 5.30 18.86
N ILE A 103 9.52 5.46 20.18
CA ILE A 103 8.76 6.33 21.07
C ILE A 103 9.74 6.94 22.09
N GLU A 104 9.55 8.22 22.44
CA GLU A 104 10.37 8.94 23.43
C GLU A 104 9.43 9.83 24.27
N GLU A 105 9.34 9.60 25.58
CA GLU A 105 8.72 10.56 26.50
C GLU A 105 9.76 11.63 26.86
N VAL A 106 9.67 12.79 26.20
CA VAL A 106 10.62 13.90 26.33
C VAL A 106 10.45 14.60 27.68
N ARG A 107 9.20 14.77 28.10
CA ARG A 107 8.74 15.34 29.38
C ARG A 107 7.40 14.69 29.76
N GLU A 108 6.97 14.81 31.02
CA GLU A 108 5.74 14.21 31.58
C GLU A 108 4.44 14.46 30.76
N SER A 109 4.42 15.46 29.87
CA SER A 109 3.31 15.72 28.94
C SER A 109 3.74 15.94 27.49
N GLU A 110 4.94 15.51 27.10
CA GLU A 110 5.45 15.63 25.73
C GLU A 110 6.02 14.31 25.21
N LEU A 111 5.40 13.79 24.16
CA LEU A 111 5.81 12.56 23.49
C LEU A 111 6.40 12.85 22.11
N ARG A 112 7.37 12.05 21.71
CA ARG A 112 7.75 11.86 20.31
C ARG A 112 7.53 10.44 19.87
N MET A 113 7.20 10.29 18.60
CA MET A 113 6.97 9.00 17.95
C MET A 113 7.52 9.01 16.54
N TRP A 114 8.05 7.88 16.10
CA TRP A 114 8.57 7.70 14.75
C TRP A 114 7.77 6.61 14.02
N VAL A 115 7.30 6.93 12.81
CA VAL A 115 6.56 6.03 11.93
C VAL A 115 7.37 5.86 10.64
N GLY A 116 7.99 4.69 10.48
CA GLY A 116 8.77 4.35 9.29
C GLY A 116 7.88 3.79 8.19
N ALA A 117 7.98 4.32 6.96
CA ALA A 117 7.38 3.74 5.76
C ALA A 117 8.12 4.12 4.48
N SER A 118 7.98 3.32 3.43
CA SER A 118 8.70 3.52 2.16
C SER A 118 8.33 4.83 1.47
N MET A 119 7.08 5.28 1.61
CA MET A 119 6.55 6.49 0.98
C MET A 119 7.21 7.82 1.45
N PHE A 120 7.92 7.81 2.58
CA PHE A 120 8.67 8.97 3.08
C PHE A 120 10.10 9.03 2.55
N CYS A 121 10.58 7.99 1.87
CA CYS A 121 11.92 7.96 1.29
C CYS A 121 12.12 8.95 0.12
N ASP A 122 13.38 9.24 -0.20
CA ASP A 122 13.75 10.10 -1.32
C ASP A 122 14.09 9.27 -2.56
N PHE A 123 13.14 9.21 -3.50
CA PHE A 123 13.27 8.51 -4.78
C PHE A 123 13.82 9.40 -5.91
N ARG A 124 14.29 10.63 -5.62
CA ARG A 124 14.91 11.48 -6.64
C ARG A 124 16.20 10.85 -7.18
N PRO A 125 16.48 10.91 -8.50
CA PRO A 125 17.75 10.45 -9.07
C PRO A 125 19.01 11.15 -8.50
N THR A 126 18.84 12.25 -7.76
CA THR A 126 19.91 12.98 -7.07
C THR A 126 20.27 12.39 -5.69
N ASN A 127 19.51 11.44 -5.16
CA ASN A 127 19.86 10.73 -3.93
C ASN A 127 21.03 9.76 -4.23
N PRO A 128 22.17 9.83 -3.52
CA PRO A 128 23.31 8.93 -3.74
C PRO A 128 23.00 7.47 -3.35
N THR A 129 21.99 7.24 -2.52
CA THR A 129 21.51 5.92 -2.10
C THR A 129 19.98 5.87 -2.24
N PRO A 130 19.45 5.81 -3.48
CA PRO A 130 18.01 5.77 -3.70
C PRO A 130 17.42 4.44 -3.20
N PRO A 131 16.20 4.42 -2.66
CA PRO A 131 15.51 3.18 -2.33
C PRO A 131 15.16 2.39 -3.59
N LEU A 132 14.93 1.10 -3.42
CA LEU A 132 14.45 0.20 -4.46
C LEU A 132 13.09 0.67 -5.01
N LEU A 133 12.87 0.58 -6.33
CA LEU A 133 11.63 1.08 -6.96
C LEU A 133 10.39 0.33 -6.49
N GLU A 134 10.51 -0.97 -6.18
CA GLU A 134 9.43 -1.76 -5.59
C GLU A 134 8.98 -1.27 -4.21
N ALA A 135 9.79 -0.47 -3.51
CA ALA A 135 9.41 0.14 -2.24
C ALA A 135 8.14 1.04 -2.39
N LEU A 136 7.93 1.63 -3.57
CA LEU A 136 6.73 2.41 -3.91
C LEU A 136 5.46 1.53 -4.07
N LEU A 137 5.62 0.27 -4.46
CA LEU A 137 4.49 -0.65 -4.69
C LEU A 137 4.13 -1.50 -3.46
N ARG A 138 4.97 -1.52 -2.40
CA ARG A 138 4.69 -2.21 -1.11
C ARG A 138 3.25 -2.03 -0.59
N PRO A 139 2.63 -0.83 -0.63
CA PRO A 139 1.29 -0.65 -0.10
C PRO A 139 0.19 -1.34 -0.91
N LEU A 140 0.49 -1.81 -2.14
CA LEU A 140 -0.39 -2.66 -2.96
C LEU A 140 -0.22 -4.16 -2.69
N GLU A 141 0.74 -4.62 -1.88
CA GLU A 141 0.98 -6.06 -1.67
C GLU A 141 -0.28 -6.77 -1.10
N GLY A 142 -0.82 -7.69 -1.89
CA GLY A 142 -2.05 -8.45 -1.59
C GLY A 142 -3.36 -7.77 -2.05
N TRP A 143 -3.31 -6.55 -2.58
CA TRP A 143 -4.49 -5.88 -3.13
C TRP A 143 -4.97 -6.60 -4.40
N CYS A 144 -6.26 -6.97 -4.42
CA CYS A 144 -6.94 -7.53 -5.59
C CYS A 144 -8.08 -6.60 -6.05
N ALA A 145 -8.22 -6.43 -7.36
CA ALA A 145 -9.27 -5.63 -7.98
C ALA A 145 -9.89 -6.34 -9.17
N ASN A 146 -11.23 -6.45 -9.14
CA ASN A 146 -12.02 -7.07 -10.18
C ASN A 146 -12.75 -5.97 -10.97
N PHE A 147 -12.55 -5.95 -12.28
CA PHE A 147 -13.09 -4.95 -13.20
C PHE A 147 -13.58 -5.64 -14.49
N THR A 148 -14.36 -4.92 -15.28
CA THR A 148 -14.96 -5.42 -16.53
C THR A 148 -14.78 -4.32 -17.57
N THR A 149 -14.26 -4.65 -18.75
CA THR A 149 -14.08 -3.66 -19.83
C THR A 149 -15.42 -3.45 -20.56
N THR A 150 -15.46 -2.57 -21.57
CA THR A 150 -16.65 -2.35 -22.40
C THR A 150 -16.96 -3.52 -23.37
N GLY A 151 -16.34 -4.68 -23.15
CA GLY A 151 -16.52 -5.91 -23.94
C GLY A 151 -17.04 -7.07 -23.10
N PHE A 152 -16.78 -8.29 -23.57
CA PHE A 152 -17.29 -9.53 -22.96
C PHE A 152 -16.43 -10.04 -21.79
N TRP A 153 -15.24 -9.48 -21.58
CA TRP A 153 -14.26 -9.95 -20.58
C TRP A 153 -14.32 -9.19 -19.26
N SER A 154 -14.32 -9.95 -18.16
CA SER A 154 -13.95 -9.48 -16.83
C SER A 154 -12.52 -9.89 -16.49
N TYR A 155 -11.93 -9.15 -15.56
CA TYR A 155 -10.54 -9.27 -15.16
C TYR A 155 -10.42 -9.19 -13.65
N GLU A 156 -9.45 -9.92 -13.09
CA GLU A 156 -8.99 -9.78 -11.70
C GLU A 156 -7.48 -9.61 -11.70
N TYR A 157 -7.01 -8.44 -11.27
CA TYR A 157 -5.61 -8.20 -10.98
C TYR A 157 -5.37 -8.32 -9.48
N CYS A 158 -4.42 -9.16 -9.07
CA CYS A 158 -3.93 -9.24 -7.70
C CYS A 158 -2.45 -8.86 -7.68
N HIS A 159 -2.09 -7.77 -7.00
CA HIS A 159 -0.71 -7.31 -6.92
C HIS A 159 0.10 -8.06 -5.84
N PRO A 160 1.35 -8.51 -6.12
CA PRO A 160 2.07 -8.53 -7.39
C PRO A 160 1.97 -9.93 -8.09
N ASP A 161 0.92 -10.68 -7.78
CA ASP A 161 0.82 -12.13 -7.94
C ASP A 161 0.41 -12.56 -9.37
N SER A 162 -0.72 -12.05 -9.88
CA SER A 162 -1.32 -12.54 -11.14
C SER A 162 -2.35 -11.59 -11.76
N LEU A 163 -2.56 -11.70 -13.07
CA LEU A 163 -3.76 -11.21 -13.77
C LEU A 163 -4.54 -12.38 -14.37
N VAL A 164 -5.84 -12.47 -14.07
CA VAL A 164 -6.75 -13.49 -14.62
C VAL A 164 -7.87 -12.82 -15.42
N GLN A 165 -8.18 -13.34 -16.60
CA GLN A 165 -9.28 -12.98 -17.48
C GLN A 165 -10.37 -14.07 -17.39
N PHE A 166 -11.64 -13.68 -17.35
CA PHE A 166 -12.78 -14.60 -17.17
C PHE A 166 -14.11 -13.97 -17.64
N HIS A 167 -15.13 -14.80 -17.89
CA HIS A 167 -16.48 -14.30 -18.16
C HIS A 167 -17.33 -14.21 -16.90
N LYS A 168 -18.32 -13.30 -16.95
CA LYS A 168 -19.47 -13.30 -16.04
C LYS A 168 -20.74 -13.41 -16.86
N ASP A 169 -21.73 -14.12 -16.35
CA ASP A 169 -23.07 -14.12 -16.94
C ASP A 169 -23.93 -12.94 -16.43
N SER A 170 -25.21 -12.92 -16.82
CA SER A 170 -26.19 -11.91 -16.43
C SER A 170 -26.52 -11.88 -14.93
N SER A 171 -26.25 -12.95 -14.19
CA SER A 171 -26.36 -13.01 -12.72
C SER A 171 -25.11 -12.44 -12.03
N GLY A 172 -24.02 -12.29 -12.79
CA GLY A 172 -22.70 -11.93 -12.28
C GLY A 172 -21.82 -13.13 -11.92
N ASP A 173 -22.30 -14.36 -12.12
CA ASP A 173 -21.57 -15.59 -11.80
C ASP A 173 -20.43 -15.81 -12.79
N VAL A 174 -19.29 -16.28 -12.27
CA VAL A 174 -18.09 -16.56 -13.06
C VAL A 174 -18.31 -17.78 -13.95
N ARG A 175 -17.89 -17.70 -15.21
CA ARG A 175 -17.99 -18.77 -16.21
C ARG A 175 -16.65 -19.03 -16.89
N ASP A 176 -16.42 -20.30 -17.20
CA ASP A 176 -15.33 -20.76 -18.06
C ASP A 176 -15.50 -20.27 -19.51
N PRO A 177 -14.40 -20.14 -20.28
CA PRO A 177 -13.01 -20.36 -19.86
C PRO A 177 -12.46 -19.23 -19.00
N MET A 178 -11.55 -19.59 -18.10
CA MET A 178 -10.68 -18.65 -17.38
C MET A 178 -9.26 -18.72 -17.94
N PHE A 179 -8.63 -17.57 -18.16
CA PHE A 179 -7.27 -17.47 -18.71
C PHE A 179 -6.34 -16.73 -17.73
N LEU A 180 -5.23 -17.37 -17.35
CA LEU A 180 -4.14 -16.68 -16.65
C LEU A 180 -3.37 -15.83 -17.68
N LEU A 181 -3.43 -14.51 -17.56
CA LEU A 181 -2.72 -13.60 -18.46
C LEU A 181 -1.26 -13.34 -18.03
N GLY A 182 -0.88 -13.86 -16.87
CA GLY A 182 0.49 -13.87 -16.36
C GLY A 182 0.52 -13.92 -14.84
N THR A 183 1.65 -14.38 -14.30
CA THR A 183 1.97 -14.41 -12.87
C THR A 183 3.45 -14.05 -12.63
N LEU A 184 3.75 -13.59 -11.41
CA LEU A 184 5.13 -13.46 -10.92
C LEU A 184 5.73 -14.82 -10.49
N HIS A 185 4.90 -15.86 -10.36
CA HIS A 185 5.35 -17.18 -9.90
C HIS A 185 6.02 -17.99 -11.02
N LYS A 186 7.19 -18.56 -10.69
CA LYS A 186 7.88 -19.52 -11.57
C LYS A 186 7.25 -20.90 -11.43
N SER A 187 6.87 -21.50 -12.55
CA SER A 187 6.36 -22.87 -12.67
C SER A 187 7.42 -23.90 -12.27
N THR A 188 7.57 -24.11 -10.96
CA THR A 188 8.60 -24.95 -10.35
C THR A 188 7.94 -26.20 -9.77
N PRO A 189 8.12 -27.41 -10.35
CA PRO A 189 7.34 -28.60 -9.99
C PRO A 189 7.74 -29.26 -8.66
N SER A 190 8.40 -28.54 -7.76
CA SER A 190 8.68 -29.00 -6.39
C SER A 190 9.02 -27.85 -5.43
N SER A 191 8.14 -27.64 -4.45
CA SER A 191 8.53 -27.47 -3.04
C SER A 191 7.30 -27.59 -2.14
N THR A 192 7.33 -28.53 -1.20
CA THR A 192 6.24 -28.78 -0.24
C THR A 192 6.08 -27.61 0.73
N PHE A 193 4.84 -27.18 0.97
CA PHE A 193 4.42 -26.12 1.91
C PHE A 193 4.98 -24.70 1.67
N MET A 194 4.11 -23.78 1.24
CA MET A 194 3.94 -22.43 1.87
C MET A 194 2.80 -21.56 1.26
N TRP A 195 1.79 -22.13 0.61
CA TRP A 195 0.54 -21.42 0.27
C TRP A 195 -0.69 -22.32 0.08
N LYS A 196 -1.88 -21.71 0.01
CA LYS A 196 -3.15 -22.24 -0.52
C LYS A 196 -3.69 -21.27 -1.58
N THR A 197 -4.48 -21.77 -2.52
CA THR A 197 -5.15 -21.03 -3.61
C THR A 197 -4.22 -20.12 -4.42
N HIS A 198 -3.43 -20.75 -5.28
CA HIS A 198 -2.57 -20.09 -6.25
C HIS A 198 -3.11 -20.34 -7.67
N ALA A 199 -2.98 -19.35 -8.54
CA ALA A 199 -3.30 -19.50 -9.95
C ALA A 199 -2.14 -20.21 -10.69
N SER A 200 -2.37 -21.42 -11.19
CA SER A 200 -1.49 -22.05 -12.19
C SER A 200 -1.92 -21.65 -13.59
N ALA A 201 -1.06 -21.86 -14.59
CA ALA A 201 -1.46 -21.81 -15.99
C ALA A 201 -2.57 -22.85 -16.27
N ASP A 202 -2.49 -24.03 -15.66
CA ASP A 202 -3.49 -25.12 -15.83
C ASP A 202 -4.79 -24.87 -15.03
N PHE A 203 -4.70 -24.07 -13.96
CA PHE A 203 -5.80 -23.80 -13.03
C PHE A 203 -5.76 -22.34 -12.53
N PRO A 204 -6.26 -21.37 -13.31
CA PRO A 204 -6.37 -19.99 -12.87
C PRO A 204 -7.38 -19.89 -11.70
N MET A 205 -7.06 -19.13 -10.66
CA MET A 205 -7.92 -18.97 -9.49
C MET A 205 -8.22 -17.50 -9.23
N LEU A 206 -9.50 -17.19 -9.01
CA LEU A 206 -9.93 -15.88 -8.50
C LEU A 206 -9.87 -15.86 -6.97
N ARG A 207 -9.35 -14.76 -6.43
CA ARG A 207 -9.24 -14.46 -5.00
C ARG A 207 -10.35 -13.50 -4.54
N GLY A 208 -11.00 -12.81 -5.48
CA GLY A 208 -12.13 -11.92 -5.24
C GLY A 208 -11.75 -10.62 -4.54
N LYS A 209 -12.76 -9.93 -4.00
CA LYS A 209 -12.59 -8.64 -3.30
C LYS A 209 -11.97 -8.80 -1.91
N GLY A 210 -10.67 -9.05 -1.89
CA GLY A 210 -9.78 -8.65 -0.81
C GLY A 210 -9.03 -9.78 -0.11
N ALA A 211 -7.71 -9.81 -0.30
CA ALA A 211 -6.86 -9.72 0.87
C ALA A 211 -6.68 -8.23 1.20
N GLY A 212 -6.80 -7.86 2.48
CA GLY A 212 -6.41 -6.52 2.93
C GLY A 212 -4.88 -6.39 2.87
N VAL A 213 -4.39 -5.17 2.58
CA VAL A 213 -2.96 -4.83 2.66
C VAL A 213 -2.45 -5.22 4.04
N ASN A 214 -1.48 -6.13 4.12
CA ASN A 214 -1.04 -6.67 5.41
C ASN A 214 -0.07 -5.70 6.10
N THR A 215 -0.62 -4.76 6.86
CA THR A 215 0.14 -3.77 7.63
C THR A 215 0.96 -4.36 8.78
N ASN A 216 0.76 -5.63 9.14
CA ASN A 216 1.24 -6.21 10.40
C ASN A 216 2.30 -7.32 10.22
N SER A 217 2.83 -7.50 9.00
CA SER A 217 3.95 -8.43 8.72
C SER A 217 5.11 -7.71 8.02
N ARG A 218 6.25 -8.39 7.85
CA ARG A 218 7.27 -7.97 6.88
C ARG A 218 6.72 -8.10 5.44
N PRO A 219 7.28 -7.36 4.45
CA PRO A 219 6.97 -7.54 3.03
C PRO A 219 6.97 -9.02 2.62
N LYS A 220 5.90 -9.46 1.94
CA LYS A 220 5.73 -10.86 1.53
C LYS A 220 6.75 -11.24 0.45
N PHE A 221 7.02 -10.29 -0.44
CA PHE A 221 8.00 -10.40 -1.51
C PHE A 221 9.21 -9.57 -1.13
N ARG A 222 10.43 -10.10 -1.21
CA ARG A 222 11.63 -9.29 -0.91
C ARG A 222 11.97 -8.35 -2.05
N PHE A 223 11.90 -8.86 -3.28
CA PHE A 223 12.19 -8.14 -4.52
C PHE A 223 10.99 -8.27 -5.45
N LEU A 224 10.68 -7.22 -6.21
CA LEU A 224 9.70 -7.25 -7.30
C LEU A 224 10.40 -6.75 -8.57
N PRO A 225 10.14 -7.32 -9.76
CA PRO A 225 10.82 -6.93 -11.00
C PRO A 225 10.24 -5.63 -11.56
N VAL A 226 10.40 -4.54 -10.80
CA VAL A 226 9.86 -3.20 -11.10
C VAL A 226 10.91 -2.38 -11.82
N GLN A 227 10.53 -1.76 -12.94
CA GLN A 227 11.39 -0.90 -13.74
C GLN A 227 10.72 0.46 -13.95
N LEU A 228 11.51 1.53 -13.98
CA LEU A 228 11.03 2.85 -14.41
C LEU A 228 11.13 2.94 -15.93
N VAL A 229 10.02 3.24 -16.60
CA VAL A 229 9.90 3.26 -18.06
C VAL A 229 9.14 4.49 -18.54
N ASP A 230 9.39 4.93 -19.76
CA ASP A 230 8.71 6.09 -20.34
C ASP A 230 7.20 5.81 -20.54
N PHE A 231 6.37 6.85 -20.40
CA PHE A 231 4.91 6.71 -20.49
C PHE A 231 4.47 6.30 -21.92
N PRO A 232 3.69 5.22 -22.10
CA PRO A 232 3.35 4.70 -23.42
C PRO A 232 2.64 5.71 -24.33
N SER A 233 3.07 5.77 -25.59
CA SER A 233 2.61 6.81 -26.52
C SER A 233 1.11 6.67 -26.87
N GLU A 234 0.57 5.48 -26.69
CA GLU A 234 -0.76 5.02 -27.05
C GLU A 234 -1.80 5.44 -26.00
N LEU A 235 -1.34 5.74 -24.77
CA LEU A 235 -2.13 6.28 -23.67
C LEU A 235 -2.24 7.82 -23.71
N ASN A 236 -1.59 8.48 -24.68
CA ASN A 236 -1.55 9.95 -24.76
C ASN A 236 -2.87 10.64 -25.12
N ARG A 237 -3.86 9.92 -25.68
CA ARG A 237 -5.05 10.54 -26.28
C ARG A 237 -6.01 11.04 -25.21
N GLY A 238 -6.18 12.36 -25.12
CA GLY A 238 -7.20 13.01 -24.27
C GLY A 238 -6.77 13.38 -22.84
N ARG A 239 -5.49 13.20 -22.47
CA ARG A 239 -4.93 13.73 -21.21
C ARG A 239 -4.19 15.04 -21.44
N GLU A 240 -4.41 16.03 -20.57
CA GLU A 240 -3.71 17.32 -20.58
C GLU A 240 -2.40 17.24 -19.77
N GLU A 241 -2.46 16.86 -18.49
CA GLU A 241 -1.27 16.51 -17.69
C GLU A 241 -0.94 15.01 -17.79
N LYS A 242 0.37 14.68 -17.72
CA LYS A 242 0.89 13.32 -17.94
C LYS A 242 2.18 13.09 -17.13
N PRO A 243 2.39 11.89 -16.56
CA PRO A 243 3.71 11.49 -16.09
C PRO A 243 4.65 11.32 -17.29
N GLN A 244 5.93 11.68 -17.13
CA GLN A 244 6.96 11.37 -18.14
C GLN A 244 7.33 9.88 -18.12
N GLN A 245 7.34 9.29 -16.92
CA GLN A 245 7.74 7.91 -16.66
C GLN A 245 6.80 7.26 -15.65
N VAL A 246 6.61 5.96 -15.76
CA VAL A 246 5.77 5.11 -14.90
C VAL A 246 6.54 3.88 -14.44
N LEU A 247 6.07 3.25 -13.37
CA LEU A 247 6.62 1.95 -12.96
C LEU A 247 5.98 0.84 -13.81
N ALA A 248 6.77 -0.13 -14.24
CA ALA A 248 6.34 -1.30 -14.99
C ALA A 248 6.76 -2.60 -14.30
N MET A 249 5.93 -3.63 -14.43
CA MET A 249 6.17 -4.99 -13.95
C MET A 249 5.68 -5.99 -15.00
N GLU A 250 6.52 -6.96 -15.36
CA GLU A 250 6.14 -8.04 -16.27
C GLU A 250 5.61 -9.26 -15.49
N LEU A 251 4.48 -9.81 -15.93
CA LEU A 251 3.89 -11.06 -15.44
C LEU A 251 3.91 -12.08 -16.58
N THR A 252 4.44 -13.28 -16.35
CA THR A 252 4.72 -14.29 -17.38
C THR A 252 4.08 -15.65 -17.03
N ASN A 253 4.37 -16.71 -17.79
CA ASN A 253 3.88 -18.07 -17.52
C ASN A 253 2.34 -18.21 -17.47
N GLY A 254 1.61 -17.45 -18.29
CA GLY A 254 0.16 -17.55 -18.43
C GLY A 254 -0.31 -18.76 -19.23
N THR A 255 -1.63 -18.92 -19.37
CA THR A 255 -2.27 -19.96 -20.21
C THR A 255 -1.77 -19.85 -21.66
N LEU A 256 -1.58 -20.99 -22.34
CA LEU A 256 -1.13 -21.03 -23.74
C LEU A 256 -2.16 -20.42 -24.70
N CYS A 257 -1.70 -19.57 -25.61
CA CYS A 257 -2.50 -18.99 -26.69
C CYS A 257 -2.87 -20.06 -27.73
N ASP A 258 -4.18 -20.23 -27.89
CA ASP A 258 -4.88 -21.26 -28.67
C ASP A 258 -4.41 -21.39 -30.13
N SER A 259 -3.82 -20.31 -30.68
CA SER A 259 -3.38 -20.18 -32.07
C SER A 259 -1.85 -20.19 -32.27
N ALA A 260 -1.04 -20.25 -31.21
CA ALA A 260 0.40 -19.95 -31.30
C ALA A 260 1.33 -20.80 -30.41
N ASP A 261 0.81 -21.55 -29.43
CA ASP A 261 1.62 -22.26 -28.40
C ASP A 261 2.55 -21.33 -27.58
N VAL A 262 2.25 -20.03 -27.58
CA VAL A 262 2.92 -19.00 -26.77
C VAL A 262 2.16 -18.82 -25.47
N GLN A 263 2.84 -18.84 -24.33
CA GLN A 263 2.22 -18.53 -23.03
C GLN A 263 1.81 -17.05 -22.97
N ARG A 264 0.59 -16.77 -22.50
CA ARG A 264 0.13 -15.39 -22.24
C ARG A 264 1.05 -14.71 -21.22
N SER A 265 1.28 -13.41 -21.40
CA SER A 265 2.04 -12.56 -20.50
C SER A 265 1.45 -11.15 -20.49
N THR A 266 1.60 -10.42 -19.38
CA THR A 266 1.04 -9.08 -19.19
C THR A 266 2.07 -8.12 -18.63
N ARG A 267 2.15 -6.94 -19.24
CA ARG A 267 2.88 -5.78 -18.71
C ARG A 267 1.94 -4.91 -17.87
N VAL A 268 2.13 -4.90 -16.55
CA VAL A 268 1.38 -4.02 -15.63
C VAL A 268 2.11 -2.70 -15.49
N LEU A 269 1.40 -1.58 -15.68
CA LEU A 269 1.92 -0.23 -15.52
C LEU A 269 1.23 0.45 -14.32
N PHE A 270 2.02 1.17 -13.51
CA PHE A 270 1.54 1.89 -12.33
C PHE A 270 1.82 3.39 -12.48
N GLU A 271 0.75 4.17 -12.44
CA GLU A 271 0.76 5.64 -12.44
C GLU A 271 0.12 6.16 -11.15
N CYS A 272 0.49 7.35 -10.71
CA CYS A 272 -0.30 8.08 -9.72
C CYS A 272 -1.47 8.76 -10.44
N PRO A 273 -2.74 8.53 -10.06
CA PRO A 273 -3.84 9.29 -10.62
C PRO A 273 -3.80 10.75 -10.16
N ASP A 274 -4.39 11.64 -10.95
CA ASP A 274 -4.37 13.10 -10.70
C ASP A 274 -5.03 13.45 -9.34
N ASP A 275 -6.03 12.66 -8.96
CA ASP A 275 -6.76 12.73 -7.69
C ASP A 275 -6.08 12.03 -6.51
N PHE A 276 -4.87 11.47 -6.69
CA PHE A 276 -4.24 10.61 -5.68
C PHE A 276 -4.20 11.27 -4.29
N ALA A 277 -3.79 12.54 -4.23
CA ALA A 277 -3.69 13.30 -2.99
C ALA A 277 -5.03 13.54 -2.28
N THR A 278 -6.18 13.41 -2.95
CA THR A 278 -7.51 13.54 -2.33
C THR A 278 -8.18 12.18 -2.08
N LEU A 279 -8.09 11.21 -3.00
CA LEU A 279 -8.95 10.03 -2.96
C LEU A 279 -8.31 8.71 -2.48
N ALA A 280 -6.98 8.52 -2.55
CA ALA A 280 -6.31 7.23 -2.25
C ALA A 280 -6.78 6.04 -3.13
N THR A 281 -7.42 6.33 -4.25
CA THR A 281 -8.13 5.35 -5.06
C THR A 281 -7.17 4.57 -5.94
N HIS A 282 -6.99 3.30 -5.60
CA HIS A 282 -6.32 2.32 -6.45
C HIS A 282 -7.39 1.66 -7.32
N GLN A 283 -7.24 1.81 -8.63
CA GLN A 283 -8.17 1.33 -9.64
C GLN A 283 -7.40 0.98 -10.91
N VAL A 284 -7.85 -0.03 -11.65
CA VAL A 284 -7.27 -0.36 -12.95
C VAL A 284 -7.92 0.55 -13.99
N MET A 285 -7.17 1.55 -14.45
CA MET A 285 -7.68 2.60 -15.35
C MET A 285 -8.07 2.06 -16.74
N LYS A 286 -7.32 1.09 -17.25
CA LYS A 286 -7.45 0.54 -18.61
C LYS A 286 -6.73 -0.81 -18.71
N VAL A 287 -7.26 -1.71 -19.54
CA VAL A 287 -6.50 -2.83 -20.13
C VAL A 287 -6.32 -2.55 -21.62
N MET A 288 -5.18 -2.97 -22.16
CA MET A 288 -4.92 -3.02 -23.59
C MET A 288 -4.61 -4.48 -23.95
N GLU A 289 -5.21 -4.91 -25.06
CA GLU A 289 -5.11 -6.24 -25.67
C GLU A 289 -4.37 -6.10 -27.01
#